data_AF-A0A8I0B2D8-F1
#
_entry.id   AF-A0A8I0B2D8-F1
#
_cell.length_a   1.000
_cell.length_b   1.000
_cell.length_c   1.000
_cell.angle_alpha   90.00
_cell.angle_beta   90.00
_cell.angle_gamma   90.00
#
_symmetry.space_group_name_H-M   'P 1'
#
loop_
_entity.id
_entity.type
_entity.pdbx_description
1 polymer ?
#
loop_
_entity_poly.entity_id
_entity_poly.type
_entity_poly.pdbx_seq_one_letter_code
_entity_poly.pdbx_strand_id
1 'polypeptide(L)'
;MDNKERILHAARELFGTLGFADTTYKRIAQHLGIAEGLIAHYFGNKDNLFDAVQTRILQDLSERMAEGEFYAHHGSPCSSTRPRPSCAPHKTRKAAAVHSCAVLRFFPSSTKARTNA
;
A
#
# COMPACT_ATOMS: atom_id res chain seq x y z
N MET A 1 -8.12 12.49 -9.03
CA MET A 1 -6.96 11.61 -8.81
C MET A 1 -5.74 12.51 -8.71
N ASP A 2 -5.00 12.43 -7.60
CA ASP A 2 -3.80 13.24 -7.37
C ASP A 2 -2.66 12.82 -8.32
N ASN A 3 -1.75 13.74 -8.68
CA ASN A 3 -0.62 13.41 -9.56
C ASN A 3 0.32 12.38 -8.93
N LYS A 4 0.50 12.40 -7.61
CA LYS A 4 1.29 11.39 -6.88
C LYS A 4 0.70 9.99 -7.05
N GLU A 5 -0.63 9.87 -6.93
CA GLU A 5 -1.34 8.59 -7.11
C GLU A 5 -1.20 8.06 -8.55
N ARG A 6 -1.31 8.96 -9.54
CA ARG A 6 -1.11 8.61 -10.96
C ARG A 6 0.30 8.09 -11.22
N ILE A 7 1.31 8.73 -10.62
CA ILE A 7 2.71 8.31 -10.71
C ILE A 7 2.91 6.93 -10.08
N LEU A 8 2.37 6.70 -8.88
CA LEU A 8 2.46 5.40 -8.21
C LEU A 8 1.81 4.28 -9.02
N HIS A 9 0.66 4.54 -9.63
CA HIS A 9 -0.01 3.55 -10.46
C HIS A 9 0.82 3.15 -11.68
N ALA A 10 1.29 4.13 -12.46
CA ALA A 10 2.11 3.86 -13.64
C ALA A 10 3.47 3.22 -13.28
N ALA A 11 4.08 3.66 -12.18
CA ALA A 11 5.32 3.07 -11.69
C ALA A 11 5.11 1.61 -11.30
N ARG A 12 4.02 1.26 -10.61
CA ARG A 12 3.66 -0.12 -10.29
C ARG A 12 3.56 -1.00 -11.54
N GLU A 13 2.90 -0.51 -12.59
CA GLU A 13 2.75 -1.25 -13.85
C GLU A 13 4.09 -1.43 -14.57
N LEU A 14 4.90 -0.38 -14.66
CA LEU A 14 6.20 -0.44 -15.32
C LEU A 14 7.21 -1.30 -14.56
N PHE A 15 7.25 -1.20 -13.23
CA PHE A 15 8.09 -2.06 -12.40
C PHE A 15 7.67 -3.54 -12.51
N GLY A 16 6.37 -3.82 -12.60
CA GLY A 16 5.86 -5.19 -12.78
C GLY A 16 6.11 -5.78 -14.16
N THR A 17 6.26 -4.95 -15.20
CA THR A 17 6.42 -5.41 -16.59
C THR A 17 7.88 -5.40 -17.07
N LEU A 18 8.65 -4.38 -16.70
CA LEU A 18 10.04 -4.18 -17.15
C LEU A 18 11.07 -4.47 -16.06
N GLY A 19 10.65 -4.50 -14.78
CA GLY A 19 11.57 -4.62 -13.65
C GLY A 19 12.24 -3.30 -13.27
N PHE A 20 13.03 -3.34 -12.19
CA PHE A 20 13.62 -2.14 -11.56
C PHE A 20 14.74 -1.49 -12.37
N ALA A 21 15.56 -2.28 -13.08
CA ALA A 21 16.70 -1.77 -13.84
C ALA A 21 16.24 -0.94 -15.05
N ASP A 22 15.28 -1.46 -15.81
CA ASP A 22 14.80 -0.85 -17.06
C ASP A 22 13.74 0.23 -16.86
N THR A 23 13.14 0.31 -15.67
CA THR A 23 12.18 1.37 -15.33
C THR A 23 12.92 2.64 -14.93
N THR A 24 12.74 3.70 -15.73
CA THR A 24 13.34 5.03 -15.51
C THR A 24 12.26 6.09 -15.35
N TYR A 25 12.59 7.20 -14.69
CA TYR A 25 11.69 8.34 -14.56
C TYR A 25 11.22 8.86 -15.90
N LYS A 26 12.12 8.93 -16.90
CA LYS A 26 11.75 9.24 -18.28
C LYS A 26 10.64 8.34 -18.83
N ARG A 27 10.72 7.02 -18.65
CA ARG A 27 9.66 6.10 -19.13
C ARG A 27 8.34 6.31 -18.41
N ILE A 28 8.37 6.51 -17.10
CA ILE A 28 7.16 6.78 -16.30
C ILE A 28 6.53 8.12 -16.72
N ALA A 29 7.36 9.15 -16.91
CA ALA A 29 6.94 10.47 -17.35
C ALA A 29 6.29 10.42 -18.75
N GLN A 30 6.91 9.70 -19.68
CA GLN A 30 6.37 9.45 -21.02
C GLN A 30 5.04 8.69 -20.98
N HIS A 31 4.94 7.67 -20.14
CA HIS A 31 3.71 6.90 -19.99
C HIS A 31 2.53 7.76 -19.49
N LEU A 32 2.80 8.75 -18.64
CA LEU A 32 1.80 9.64 -18.06
C LEU A 32 1.59 10.96 -18.81
N GLY A 33 2.46 11.28 -19.77
CA GLY A 33 2.47 12.57 -20.46
C GLY A 33 2.83 13.75 -19.54
N ILE A 34 3.70 13.54 -18.55
CA ILE A 34 4.12 14.58 -17.59
C ILE A 34 5.62 14.87 -17.71
N ALA A 35 6.08 15.96 -17.10
CA ALA A 35 7.50 16.28 -17.02
C ALA A 35 8.22 15.36 -16.02
N GLU A 36 9.43 14.90 -16.37
CA GLU A 36 10.26 14.06 -15.51
C GLU A 36 10.61 14.73 -14.16
N GLY A 37 10.85 16.05 -14.19
CA GLY A 37 11.12 16.85 -12.99
C GLY A 37 9.97 16.85 -11.98
N LEU A 38 8.73 16.61 -12.42
CA LEU A 38 7.59 16.49 -11.52
C LEU A 38 7.68 15.21 -10.68
N ILE A 39 8.13 14.10 -11.27
CA ILE A 39 8.34 12.83 -10.56
C ILE A 39 9.46 12.98 -9.54
N ALA A 40 10.58 13.60 -9.95
CA ALA A 40 11.71 13.88 -9.07
C ALA A 40 11.31 14.80 -7.90
N HIS A 41 10.40 15.76 -8.11
CA HIS A 41 9.89 16.61 -7.04
C HIS A 41 9.09 15.83 -5.98
N TYR A 42 8.27 14.86 -6.38
CA TYR A 42 7.43 14.09 -5.44
C TYR A 42 8.18 12.98 -4.71
N PHE A 43 9.09 12.28 -5.40
CA PHE A 43 9.72 11.06 -4.88
C PHE A 43 11.23 11.22 -4.64
N GLY A 44 11.87 12.23 -5.21
CA GLY A 44 13.32 12.36 -5.15
C GLY A 44 13.99 11.32 -6.06
N ASN A 45 14.49 10.24 -5.49
CA ASN A 45 15.26 9.19 -6.19
C ASN A 45 14.42 7.94 -6.53
N LYS A 46 14.95 7.12 -7.44
CA LYS A 46 14.26 5.92 -7.95
C LYS A 46 13.94 4.91 -6.85
N ASP A 47 14.82 4.81 -5.86
CA ASP A 47 14.65 3.92 -4.70
C ASP A 47 13.42 4.33 -3.87
N ASN A 48 13.29 5.62 -3.52
CA ASN A 48 12.11 6.12 -2.80
C ASN A 48 10.81 5.90 -3.59
N LEU A 49 10.83 6.03 -4.92
CA LEU A 49 9.66 5.73 -5.74
C LEU A 49 9.31 4.24 -5.66
N PHE A 50 10.32 3.37 -5.72
CA PHE A 50 10.14 1.93 -5.61
C PHE A 50 9.61 1.51 -4.23
N ASP A 51 10.17 2.06 -3.16
CA ASP A 51 9.72 1.83 -1.78
C ASP A 51 8.27 2.28 -1.59
N ALA A 52 7.89 3.43 -2.16
CA ALA A 52 6.52 3.91 -2.12
C ALA A 52 5.55 2.99 -2.87
N VAL A 53 5.96 2.45 -4.03
CA VAL A 53 5.19 1.45 -4.77
C VAL A 53 5.05 0.16 -3.97
N GLN A 54 6.13 -0.34 -3.37
CA GLN A 54 6.10 -1.57 -2.57
C GLN A 54 5.20 -1.41 -1.34
N THR A 55 5.30 -0.27 -0.65
CA THR A 55 4.43 0.07 0.48
C THR A 55 2.96 0.05 0.06
N ARG A 56 2.64 0.65 -1.09
CA ARG A 56 1.27 0.66 -1.61
C ARG A 56 0.75 -0.75 -1.93
N ILE A 57 1.58 -1.59 -2.54
CA ILE A 57 1.23 -2.99 -2.82
C ILE A 57 0.97 -3.76 -1.53
N LEU A 58 1.84 -3.62 -0.53
CA LEU A 58 1.67 -4.29 0.76
C LEU A 58 0.41 -3.81 1.49
N GLN A 59 0.11 -2.52 1.41
CA GLN A 59 -1.12 -1.97 1.96
C GLN A 59 -2.36 -2.56 1.25
N ASP A 60 -2.40 -2.54 -0.08
CA ASP A 60 -3.50 -3.13 -0.86
C ASP A 60 -3.68 -4.62 -0.53
N LEU A 61 -2.58 -5.36 -0.33
CA LEU A 61 -2.63 -6.75 0.10
C LEU A 61 -3.17 -6.89 1.53
N SER A 62 -2.73 -6.06 2.47
CA SER A 62 -3.19 -6.09 3.86
C SER A 62 -4.68 -5.78 3.98
N GLU A 63 -5.19 -4.82 3.21
CA GLU A 63 -6.61 -4.46 3.16
C GLU A 63 -7.43 -5.65 2.65
N ARG A 64 -6.98 -6.31 1.57
CA ARG A 64 -7.63 -7.52 1.04
C ARG A 64 -7.57 -8.72 1.98
N MET A 65 -6.53 -8.83 2.80
CA MET A 65 -6.42 -9.89 3.82
C MET A 65 -7.34 -9.62 5.01
N ALA A 66 -7.46 -8.36 5.46
CA ALA A 66 -8.39 -7.96 6.52
C ALA A 66 -9.86 -8.16 6.10
N GLU A 67 -10.18 -8.02 4.81
CA GLU A 67 -11.49 -8.39 4.25
C GLU A 67 -11.71 -9.93 4.24
N GLY A 68 -10.63 -10.71 4.24
CA GLY A 68 -10.63 -12.17 4.16
C GLY A 68 -10.59 -12.91 5.49
N GLU A 69 -10.50 -12.21 6.63
CA GLU A 69 -10.49 -12.81 7.97
C GLU A 69 -11.87 -13.40 8.40
N PHE A 70 -12.86 -13.41 7.51
CA PHE A 70 -14.14 -14.11 7.69
C PHE A 70 -14.15 -15.56 7.13
N TYR A 71 -13.02 -16.27 7.06
CA TYR A 71 -13.02 -17.70 6.64
C TYR A 71 -12.16 -18.62 7.51
N ALA A 72 -12.07 -18.37 8.82
CA ALA A 72 -11.47 -19.34 9.72
C ALA A 72 -12.04 -19.27 11.15
N HIS A 73 -13.20 -19.92 11.40
CA HIS A 73 -13.29 -21.02 12.36
C HIS A 73 -14.69 -21.69 12.35
N HIS A 74 -14.69 -23.02 12.22
CA HIS A 74 -15.82 -23.99 12.23
C HIS A 74 -16.64 -24.18 10.94
N GLY A 75 -16.27 -25.21 10.18
CA GLY A 75 -17.07 -25.81 9.11
C GLY A 75 -16.33 -25.81 7.78
N SER A 76 -16.00 -27.00 7.26
CA SER A 76 -15.24 -27.20 6.03
C SER A 76 -15.78 -26.36 4.84
N PRO A 77 -14.94 -25.64 4.08
CA PRO A 77 -15.36 -25.02 2.83
C PRO A 77 -15.60 -26.10 1.78
N CYS A 78 -16.72 -26.00 1.05
CA CYS A 78 -17.01 -26.90 -0.07
C CYS A 78 -15.92 -26.78 -1.14
N SER A 79 -15.44 -27.91 -1.66
CA SER A 79 -14.16 -28.10 -2.41
C SER A 79 -14.07 -27.47 -3.81
N SER A 80 -14.96 -26.52 -4.17
CA SER A 80 -14.89 -25.82 -5.44
C SER A 80 -14.32 -24.42 -5.26
N THR A 81 -12.99 -24.29 -5.31
CA THR A 81 -12.23 -23.04 -5.32
C THR A 81 -12.38 -22.29 -6.66
N ARG A 82 -13.59 -21.78 -6.92
CA ARG A 82 -13.78 -20.60 -7.75
C ARG A 82 -14.86 -19.73 -7.11
N PRO A 83 -14.60 -18.45 -6.81
CA PRO A 83 -15.66 -17.53 -6.43
C PRO A 83 -16.64 -17.43 -7.61
N ARG A 84 -17.83 -18.03 -7.48
CA ARG A 84 -18.90 -17.83 -8.46
C ARG A 84 -19.53 -16.46 -8.23
N PRO A 85 -19.83 -15.70 -9.29
CA PRO A 85 -20.48 -14.39 -9.20
C PRO A 85 -21.92 -14.44 -8.66
N SER A 86 -22.47 -15.62 -8.33
CA SER A 86 -23.84 -15.79 -7.85
C SER A 86 -23.99 -15.74 -6.32
N CYS A 87 -22.91 -15.77 -5.54
CA CYS A 87 -22.95 -15.54 -4.09
C CYS A 87 -22.53 -14.09 -3.79
N ALA A 88 -23.37 -13.13 -4.18
CA ALA A 88 -23.20 -11.74 -3.78
C ALA A 88 -23.94 -11.48 -2.46
N PRO A 89 -23.30 -10.95 -1.41
CA PRO A 89 -23.97 -10.04 -0.51
C PRO A 89 -23.85 -8.61 -1.05
N HIS A 90 -24.97 -7.93 -0.99
CA HIS A 90 -25.22 -6.58 -1.47
C HIS A 90 -24.27 -5.53 -0.91
N LYS A 91 -24.02 -4.48 -1.74
CA LYS A 91 -23.55 -3.13 -1.37
C LYS A 91 -23.38 -2.89 0.14
N THR A 92 -22.16 -2.60 0.57
CA THR A 92 -21.95 -1.64 1.66
C THR A 92 -21.08 -0.50 1.16
N ARG A 93 -21.79 0.60 0.93
CA ARG A 93 -21.30 1.95 0.70
C ARG A 93 -20.49 2.35 1.96
N LYS A 94 -19.21 2.73 1.78
CA LYS A 94 -18.32 3.46 2.73
C LYS A 94 -18.50 3.20 4.23
N ALA A 95 -17.47 2.63 4.86
CA ALA A 95 -17.06 3.04 6.19
C ALA A 95 -15.70 3.77 6.07
N ALA A 96 -15.75 5.10 6.07
CA ALA A 96 -14.63 5.88 6.58
C ALA A 96 -14.53 5.63 8.09
N ALA A 97 -13.30 5.75 8.62
CA ALA A 97 -12.92 5.71 10.04
C ALA A 97 -12.62 4.34 10.67
N VAL A 98 -11.38 3.89 10.49
CA VAL A 98 -10.60 3.24 11.57
C VAL A 98 -9.55 4.27 11.99
N HIS A 99 -9.92 5.21 12.86
CA HIS A 99 -9.71 5.13 14.31
C HIS A 99 -8.25 4.83 14.69
N SER A 100 -7.58 5.91 15.08
CA SER A 100 -6.69 5.97 16.24
C SER A 100 -7.02 4.84 17.23
N CYS A 101 -6.22 3.78 17.22
CA CYS A 101 -6.18 2.79 18.27
C CYS A 101 -4.73 2.71 18.73
N ALA A 102 -4.51 3.27 19.91
CA ALA A 102 -3.24 3.34 20.59
C ALA A 102 -2.63 1.95 20.77
N VAL A 103 -1.52 1.69 20.07
CA VAL A 103 -0.58 0.63 20.45
C VAL A 103 0.59 1.29 21.15
N LEU A 104 0.41 1.39 22.46
CA LEU A 104 1.42 1.13 23.50
C LEU A 104 2.88 1.38 23.12
N ARG A 105 3.41 2.42 23.76
CA ARG A 105 4.83 2.63 24.04
C ARG A 105 5.48 1.33 24.52
N PHE A 106 6.46 0.85 23.78
CA PHE A 106 7.52 -0.01 24.31
C PHE A 106 8.85 0.42 23.68
N PHE A 107 9.46 1.44 24.29
CA PHE A 107 10.83 1.87 23.98
C PHE A 107 11.63 1.72 25.29
N PRO A 108 12.65 0.84 25.35
CA PRO A 108 13.40 0.64 26.59
C PRO A 108 14.52 1.68 26.75
N SER A 109 14.61 2.17 27.99
CA SER A 109 15.81 2.53 28.76
C SER A 109 16.89 3.47 28.17
N SER A 110 17.02 4.67 28.75
CA SER A 110 18.34 5.21 29.15
C SER A 110 18.21 6.42 30.11
N THR A 111 18.46 6.15 31.39
CA THR A 111 19.13 6.96 32.42
C THR A 111 19.19 8.51 32.34
N LYS A 112 18.58 9.17 33.33
CA LYS A 112 19.11 10.28 34.15
C LYS A 112 18.09 10.58 35.27
N ALA A 113 18.25 10.02 36.46
CA ALA A 113 18.97 10.59 37.59
C ALA A 113 18.45 11.99 38.01
N ARG A 114 17.75 11.99 39.16
CA ARG A 114 17.61 13.05 40.20
C ARG A 114 18.78 14.05 40.21
N THR A 115 18.68 15.34 40.54
CA THR A 115 17.81 16.08 41.49
C THR A 115 18.02 17.59 41.23
N ASN A 116 17.02 18.43 41.49
CA ASN A 116 17.18 19.89 41.63
C ASN A 116 17.52 20.24 43.09
N ALA A 117 18.22 21.37 43.25
CA ALA A 117 18.56 22.10 44.49
C ALA A 117 19.74 21.56 45.32
#